data_AF-A0A848UHH0-F1
#
_entry.id   AF-A0A848UHH0-F1
#
_cell.length_a   1.000
_cell.length_b   1.000
_cell.length_c   1.000
_cell.angle_alpha   90.00
_cell.angle_beta   90.00
_cell.angle_gamma   90.00
#
_symmetry.space_group_name_H-M   'P 1'
#
loop_
_entity.id
_entity.type
_entity.pdbx_description
1 polymer ?
#
loop_
_entity_poly.entity_id
_entity_poly.type
_entity_poly.pdbx_seq_one_letter_code
_entity_poly.pdbx_strand_id
1 'polypeptide(L)'
;IQRLPFGIHASWFEVPGQAEGRAFCDRRGCECGAVERRHEGSLSRAVADALYMDGGWHRYEMSYQMWLRTPTSSGENHERRTEMIEAACNVMMSQQLLREYAEEVASRLRQQMLAAEERGYDEPEPCEMGIQGACKYFDAVLLYRRLLADSRALTISREEISATALPLDQ
;
A
#
# COMPACT_ATOMS: atom_id res chain seq x y z
N ILE A 1 -15.98 13.92 10.43
CA ILE A 1 -15.07 13.55 9.32
C ILE A 1 -13.92 12.77 9.96
N GLN A 2 -13.87 11.46 9.75
CA GLN A 2 -12.78 10.63 10.28
C GLN A 2 -11.51 11.03 9.52
N ARG A 3 -10.45 11.43 10.23
CA ARG A 3 -9.19 11.79 9.61
C ARG A 3 -8.55 10.50 9.08
N LEU A 4 -8.16 10.47 7.81
CA LEU A 4 -7.47 9.32 7.23
C LEU A 4 -6.06 9.20 7.82
N PRO A 5 -5.52 7.97 7.92
CA PRO A 5 -4.20 7.75 8.50
C PRO A 5 -3.14 8.55 7.74
N PHE A 6 -2.13 9.03 8.47
CA PHE A 6 -1.02 9.82 7.94
C PHE A 6 -1.40 11.13 7.23
N GLY A 7 -2.66 11.57 7.32
CA GLY A 7 -3.12 12.72 6.54
C GLY A 7 -3.23 12.43 5.04
N ILE A 8 -3.36 11.15 4.65
CA ILE A 8 -3.58 10.75 3.26
C ILE A 8 -4.84 11.44 2.71
N HIS A 9 -4.75 11.95 1.49
CA HIS A 9 -5.85 12.61 0.81
C HIS A 9 -7.01 11.64 0.54
N ALA A 10 -8.25 12.12 0.61
CA ALA A 10 -9.43 11.27 0.51
C ALA A 10 -9.61 10.59 -0.85
N SER A 11 -9.12 11.20 -1.93
CA SER A 11 -9.16 10.66 -3.30
C SER A 11 -8.49 9.29 -3.43
N TRP A 12 -7.52 8.97 -2.55
CA TRP A 12 -6.84 7.69 -2.54
C TRP A 12 -7.70 6.53 -2.03
N PHE A 13 -8.77 6.87 -1.32
CA PHE A 13 -9.70 5.93 -0.69
C PHE A 13 -11.06 5.84 -1.41
N GLU A 14 -11.14 6.43 -2.62
CA GLU A 14 -12.26 6.21 -3.52
C GLU A 14 -12.35 4.74 -3.94
N VAL A 15 -13.55 4.22 -4.10
CA VAL A 15 -13.73 2.81 -4.49
C VAL A 15 -13.53 2.69 -6.00
N PRO A 16 -12.66 1.79 -6.50
CA PRO A 16 -12.55 1.52 -7.93
C PRO A 16 -13.91 1.13 -8.52
N GLY A 17 -14.28 1.70 -9.67
CA GLY A 17 -15.63 1.56 -10.23
C GLY A 17 -16.02 0.14 -10.64
N GLN A 18 -15.04 -0.73 -10.89
CA GLN A 18 -15.24 -2.14 -11.29
C GLN A 18 -14.90 -3.13 -10.18
N ALA A 19 -14.82 -2.65 -8.94
CA ALA A 19 -14.78 -3.51 -7.77
C ALA A 19 -16.07 -4.36 -7.67
N GLU A 20 -15.94 -5.68 -7.77
CA GLU A 20 -17.08 -6.60 -7.65
C GLU A 20 -17.37 -7.05 -6.21
N GLY A 21 -16.54 -6.64 -5.25
CA GLY A 21 -16.63 -7.06 -3.86
C GLY A 21 -16.12 -6.01 -2.88
N ARG A 22 -16.06 -6.39 -1.60
CA ARG A 22 -15.41 -5.62 -0.55
C ARG A 22 -14.11 -6.30 -0.17
N ALA A 23 -13.11 -5.50 0.17
CA ALA A 23 -11.91 -6.04 0.79
C ALA A 23 -12.15 -6.27 2.29
N PHE A 24 -11.73 -7.43 2.78
CA PHE A 24 -11.63 -7.74 4.19
C PHE A 24 -10.16 -7.99 4.53
N CYS A 25 -9.68 -7.45 5.65
CA CYS A 25 -8.32 -7.66 6.10
C CYS A 25 -8.32 -8.09 7.56
N ASP A 26 -7.40 -8.99 7.90
CA ASP A 26 -7.07 -9.32 9.27
C ASP A 26 -5.56 -9.19 9.50
N ARG A 27 -5.09 -9.63 10.67
CA ARG A 27 -3.65 -9.60 11.01
C ARG A 27 -2.80 -10.58 10.19
N ARG A 28 -3.39 -11.48 9.40
CA ARG A 28 -2.73 -12.55 8.64
C ARG A 28 -2.77 -12.31 7.12
N GLY A 29 -3.81 -11.65 6.62
CA GLY A 29 -3.95 -11.36 5.20
C GLY A 29 -5.12 -10.44 4.88
N CYS A 30 -5.37 -10.29 3.59
CA CYS A 30 -6.56 -9.66 3.06
C CYS A 30 -7.17 -10.53 1.97
N GLU A 31 -8.47 -10.39 1.76
CA GLU A 31 -9.22 -11.02 0.68
C GLU A 31 -10.15 -10.01 0.01
N CYS A 32 -10.38 -10.19 -1.28
CA CYS A 32 -11.33 -9.45 -2.08
C CYS A 32 -11.82 -10.31 -3.24
N GLY A 33 -13.07 -10.78 -3.17
CA GLY A 33 -13.59 -11.72 -4.15
C GLY A 33 -12.76 -13.01 -4.18
N ALA A 34 -12.18 -13.31 -5.35
CA ALA A 34 -11.28 -14.47 -5.52
C ALA A 34 -9.80 -14.17 -5.24
N VAL A 35 -9.46 -12.91 -4.93
CA VAL A 35 -8.08 -12.49 -4.68
C VAL A 35 -7.78 -12.59 -3.19
N GLU A 36 -6.74 -13.34 -2.84
CA GLU A 36 -6.21 -13.44 -1.48
C GLU A 36 -4.76 -12.97 -1.44
N ARG A 37 -4.40 -12.22 -0.39
CA ARG A 37 -3.03 -11.76 -0.15
C ARG A 37 -2.64 -11.97 1.31
N ARG A 38 -1.67 -12.85 1.56
CA ARG A 38 -1.10 -13.04 2.90
C ARG A 38 -0.07 -11.96 3.22
N HIS A 39 0.04 -11.59 4.49
CA HIS A 39 1.07 -10.67 4.96
C HIS A 39 2.39 -11.43 5.12
N GLU A 40 3.13 -11.62 4.03
CA GLU A 40 4.44 -12.28 4.08
C GLU A 40 5.39 -11.49 5.00
N GLY A 41 5.86 -12.14 6.07
CA GLY A 41 6.69 -11.51 7.10
C GLY A 41 5.88 -10.91 8.25
N SER A 42 5.35 -9.69 8.10
CA SER A 42 4.66 -9.02 9.21
C SER A 42 3.60 -7.99 8.77
N LEU A 43 2.62 -7.75 9.65
CA LEU A 43 1.63 -6.68 9.48
C LEU A 43 2.27 -5.30 9.25
N SER A 44 3.41 -5.01 9.89
CA SER A 44 4.11 -3.72 9.68
C SER A 44 4.58 -3.55 8.24
N ARG A 45 5.11 -4.63 7.63
CA ARG A 45 5.54 -4.59 6.23
C ARG A 45 4.34 -4.48 5.29
N ALA A 46 3.30 -5.26 5.54
CA ALA A 46 2.07 -5.19 4.74
C ALA A 46 1.46 -3.77 4.74
N VAL A 47 1.44 -3.08 5.88
CA VAL A 47 0.97 -1.68 5.98
C VAL A 47 1.89 -0.73 5.21
N ALA A 48 3.22 -0.89 5.32
CA ALA A 48 4.16 -0.08 4.54
C ALA A 48 4.00 -0.31 3.03
N ASP A 49 3.80 -1.56 2.59
CA ASP A 49 3.58 -1.90 1.19
C ASP A 49 2.22 -1.40 0.69
N ALA A 50 1.21 -1.34 1.55
CA ALA A 50 -0.09 -0.75 1.22
C ALA A 50 -0.02 0.77 0.99
N LEU A 51 1.04 1.47 1.43
CA LEU A 51 1.27 2.87 1.08
C LEU A 51 1.75 3.06 -0.36
N TYR A 52 2.17 2.00 -1.05
CA TYR A 52 2.44 2.01 -2.49
C TYR A 52 1.13 1.88 -3.32
N MET A 53 0.08 2.56 -2.84
CA MET A 53 -1.26 2.51 -3.40
C MET A 53 -1.38 3.30 -4.71
N ASP A 54 -0.50 4.27 -4.94
CA ASP A 54 -0.30 4.95 -6.22
C ASP A 54 -0.01 3.96 -7.35
N GLY A 55 0.93 3.03 -7.13
CA GLY A 55 1.21 1.96 -8.08
C GLY A 55 0.02 0.99 -8.24
N GLY A 56 -0.77 0.80 -7.18
CA GLY A 56 -2.02 0.03 -7.24
C GLY A 56 -3.07 0.68 -8.14
N TRP A 57 -3.31 1.97 -7.97
CA TRP A 57 -4.22 2.76 -8.80
C TRP A 57 -3.77 2.81 -10.24
N HIS A 58 -2.48 3.06 -10.51
CA HIS A 58 -1.94 3.07 -11.86
C HIS A 58 -2.17 1.74 -12.58
N ARG A 59 -1.93 0.60 -11.91
CA ARG A 59 -2.21 -0.72 -12.49
C ARG A 59 -3.70 -0.91 -12.81
N TYR A 60 -4.59 -0.52 -11.89
CA TYR A 60 -6.03 -0.60 -12.12
C TYR A 60 -6.47 0.27 -13.30
N GLU A 61 -6.00 1.51 -13.40
CA GLU A 61 -6.32 2.43 -14.50
C GLU A 61 -5.83 1.88 -15.85
N MET A 62 -4.62 1.33 -15.90
CA MET A 62 -4.09 0.68 -17.10
C MET A 62 -4.91 -0.55 -17.51
N SER A 63 -5.23 -1.45 -16.57
CA SER A 63 -6.06 -2.62 -16.83
C SER A 63 -7.47 -2.24 -17.27
N TYR A 64 -8.05 -1.18 -16.69
CA TYR A 64 -9.34 -0.64 -17.10
C TYR A 64 -9.32 -0.14 -18.55
N GLN A 65 -8.31 0.65 -18.93
CA GLN A 65 -8.17 1.14 -20.30
C GLN A 65 -7.95 0.01 -21.31
N MET A 66 -7.17 -1.02 -20.95
CA MET A 66 -6.99 -2.21 -21.77
C MET A 66 -8.32 -2.94 -21.99
N TRP A 67 -9.07 -3.20 -20.92
CA TRP A 67 -10.37 -3.85 -21.00
C TRP A 67 -11.37 -3.08 -21.87
N LEU A 68 -11.43 -1.75 -21.75
CA LEU A 68 -12.31 -0.91 -22.58
C LEU A 68 -11.97 -0.97 -24.08
N ARG A 69 -10.69 -1.17 -24.43
CA ARG A 69 -10.24 -1.24 -25.82
C ARG A 69 -10.37 -2.65 -26.41
N THR A 70 -10.56 -3.68 -25.59
CA THR A 70 -10.68 -5.07 -26.04
C THR A 70 -12.09 -5.36 -26.59
N PRO A 71 -12.23 -5.85 -27.83
CA PRO A 71 -13.54 -6.20 -28.40
C PRO A 71 -14.32 -7.19 -27.53
N THR A 72 -15.59 -6.90 -27.24
CA THR A 72 -16.42 -7.73 -26.34
C THR A 72 -16.57 -9.19 -26.79
N SER A 73 -16.44 -9.46 -28.09
CA SER A 73 -16.58 -10.79 -28.67
C SER A 73 -15.28 -11.63 -28.65
N SER A 74 -14.16 -11.07 -28.18
CA SER A 74 -12.89 -11.82 -28.11
C SER A 74 -12.80 -12.65 -26.84
N GLY A 75 -12.13 -13.81 -26.91
CA GLY A 75 -11.79 -14.59 -25.70
C GLY A 75 -10.94 -13.79 -24.71
N GLU A 76 -10.10 -12.89 -25.21
CA GLU A 76 -9.25 -12.00 -24.42
C GLU A 76 -10.04 -11.02 -23.55
N ASN A 77 -11.28 -10.66 -23.92
CA ASN A 77 -12.08 -9.72 -23.12
C ASN A 77 -12.31 -10.24 -21.69
N HIS A 78 -12.52 -11.56 -21.56
CA HIS A 78 -12.69 -12.18 -20.26
C HIS A 78 -11.42 -12.08 -19.41
N GLU A 79 -10.25 -12.35 -19.98
CA GLU A 79 -8.96 -12.24 -19.30
C GLU A 79 -8.69 -10.79 -18.86
N ARG A 80 -8.89 -9.81 -19.74
CA ARG A 80 -8.72 -8.38 -19.42
C ARG A 80 -9.66 -7.89 -18.33
N ARG A 81 -10.90 -8.40 -18.34
CA ARG A 81 -11.87 -8.12 -17.27
C ARG A 81 -11.38 -8.66 -15.93
N THR A 82 -10.87 -9.88 -15.91
CA THR A 82 -10.31 -10.50 -14.69
C THR A 82 -9.11 -9.71 -14.17
N GLU A 83 -8.14 -9.38 -15.02
CA GLU A 83 -6.98 -8.55 -14.66
C GLU A 83 -7.39 -7.21 -14.03
N MET A 84 -8.39 -6.54 -14.62
CA MET A 84 -8.93 -5.29 -14.10
C MET A 84 -9.59 -5.45 -12.72
N ILE A 85 -10.38 -6.52 -12.51
CA ILE A 85 -11.02 -6.80 -11.22
C ILE A 85 -9.97 -7.11 -10.16
N GLU A 86 -8.95 -7.90 -10.49
CA GLU A 86 -7.84 -8.19 -9.59
C GLU A 86 -7.08 -6.92 -9.20
N ALA A 87 -6.82 -6.02 -10.15
CA ALA A 87 -6.18 -4.73 -9.88
C ALA A 87 -7.05 -3.84 -8.97
N ALA A 88 -8.36 -3.78 -9.21
CA ALA A 88 -9.31 -3.09 -8.33
C ALA A 88 -9.31 -3.66 -6.91
N CYS A 89 -9.29 -4.99 -6.77
CA CYS A 89 -9.20 -5.66 -5.48
C CYS A 89 -7.90 -5.33 -4.73
N ASN A 90 -6.77 -5.27 -5.43
CA ASN A 90 -5.49 -4.89 -4.84
C ASN A 90 -5.50 -3.47 -4.25
N VAL A 91 -6.14 -2.51 -4.92
CA VAL A 91 -6.36 -1.16 -4.40
C VAL A 91 -7.20 -1.22 -3.13
N MET A 92 -8.36 -1.89 -3.17
CA MET A 92 -9.26 -1.96 -2.03
C MET A 92 -8.65 -2.67 -0.81
N MET A 93 -7.86 -3.74 -1.01
CA MET A 93 -7.14 -4.39 0.08
C MET A 93 -6.12 -3.46 0.73
N SER A 94 -5.44 -2.64 -0.07
CA SER A 94 -4.48 -1.66 0.45
C SER A 94 -5.19 -0.55 1.24
N GLN A 95 -6.30 -0.04 0.70
CA GLN A 95 -7.18 0.89 1.42
C GLN A 95 -7.67 0.32 2.75
N GLN A 96 -8.16 -0.92 2.76
CA GLN A 96 -8.68 -1.55 3.97
C GLN A 96 -7.59 -1.77 5.01
N LEU A 97 -6.42 -2.25 4.59
CA LEU A 97 -5.30 -2.47 5.48
C LEU A 97 -4.83 -1.16 6.15
N LEU A 98 -4.79 -0.07 5.38
CA LEU A 98 -4.46 1.25 5.92
C LEU A 98 -5.54 1.75 6.88
N ARG A 99 -6.84 1.60 6.56
CA ARG A 99 -7.93 2.01 7.45
C ARG A 99 -7.88 1.31 8.80
N GLU A 100 -7.57 0.01 8.81
CA GLU A 100 -7.63 -0.79 10.03
C GLU A 100 -6.35 -0.73 10.88
N TYR A 101 -5.17 -0.76 10.25
CA TYR A 101 -3.93 -1.05 10.97
C TYR A 101 -2.87 0.05 10.90
N ALA A 102 -3.04 1.08 10.08
CA ALA A 102 -2.02 2.12 9.88
C ALA A 102 -1.57 2.79 11.19
N GLU A 103 -2.53 3.23 12.01
CA GLU A 103 -2.24 3.94 13.27
C GLU A 103 -1.56 3.03 14.30
N GLU A 104 -2.06 1.79 14.46
CA GLU A 104 -1.45 0.79 15.35
C GLU A 104 0.01 0.53 14.96
N VAL A 105 0.25 0.26 13.68
CA VAL A 105 1.57 -0.06 13.15
C VAL A 105 2.52 1.11 13.29
N ALA A 106 2.08 2.32 12.95
CA ALA A 106 2.92 3.51 13.06
C ALA A 106 3.28 3.83 14.51
N SER A 107 2.34 3.72 15.44
CA SER A 107 2.60 3.89 16.87
C SER A 107 3.64 2.88 17.37
N ARG A 108 3.47 1.60 17.01
CA ARG A 108 4.41 0.54 17.40
C ARG A 108 5.81 0.77 16.83
N LEU A 109 5.92 1.10 15.55
CA LEU A 109 7.20 1.36 14.89
C LEU A 109 7.88 2.60 15.47
N ARG A 110 7.13 3.66 15.78
CA ARG A 110 7.65 4.85 16.46
C ARG A 110 8.22 4.52 17.84
N GLN A 111 7.53 3.70 18.64
CA GLN A 111 8.05 3.25 19.94
C GLN A 111 9.34 2.45 19.79
N GLN A 112 9.42 1.59 18.78
CA GLN A 112 10.64 0.84 18.48
C GLN A 112 11.78 1.74 18.03
N MET A 113 11.51 2.78 17.24
CA MET A 113 12.49 3.78 16.83
C MET A 113 13.07 4.53 18.04
N LEU A 114 12.22 5.06 18.93
CA LEU A 114 12.68 5.75 20.15
C LEU A 114 13.53 4.82 21.03
N ALA A 115 13.09 3.56 21.19
CA ALA A 115 13.85 2.56 21.92
C ALA A 115 15.19 2.21 21.26
N ALA A 116 15.30 2.31 19.94
CA ALA A 116 16.54 2.13 19.20
C ALA A 116 17.50 3.30 19.47
N GLU A 117 17.02 4.55 19.36
CA GLU A 117 17.80 5.77 19.65
C GLU A 117 18.36 5.76 21.09
N GLU A 118 17.53 5.42 22.09
CA GLU A 118 17.97 5.32 23.49
C GLU A 118 19.11 4.30 23.70
N ARG A 119 19.18 3.28 22.84
CA ARG A 119 20.16 2.19 22.91
C ARG A 119 21.33 2.38 21.94
N GLY A 120 21.28 3.40 21.09
CA GLY A 120 22.20 3.59 19.97
C GLY A 120 22.12 2.47 18.93
N TYR A 121 20.93 1.91 18.68
CA TYR A 121 20.65 0.86 17.67
C TYR A 121 19.92 1.42 16.43
N ASP A 122 19.83 2.73 16.31
CA ASP A 122 19.25 3.45 15.19
C ASP A 122 20.23 3.66 14.01
N GLU A 123 21.49 3.24 14.21
CA GLU A 123 22.57 3.20 13.22
C GLU A 123 22.89 1.73 12.81
N PRO A 124 23.49 1.50 11.63
CA PRO A 124 23.76 0.15 11.13
C PRO A 124 24.87 -0.58 11.88
N GLU A 125 25.90 0.12 12.39
CA GLU A 125 27.11 -0.48 12.96
C GLU A 125 26.83 -1.47 14.10
N PRO A 126 25.95 -1.19 15.09
CA PRO A 126 25.56 -2.17 16.11
C PRO A 126 25.03 -3.50 15.56
N CYS A 127 24.25 -3.45 14.47
CA CYS A 127 23.76 -4.65 13.80
C CYS A 127 24.91 -5.39 13.09
N GLU A 128 25.76 -4.65 12.37
CA GLU A 128 26.92 -5.21 11.64
C GLU A 128 27.95 -5.84 12.58
N MET A 129 28.12 -5.28 13.78
CA MET A 129 28.94 -5.84 14.86
C MET A 129 28.31 -7.06 15.54
N GLY A 130 27.09 -7.44 15.17
CA GLY A 130 26.40 -8.62 15.71
C GLY A 130 25.86 -8.44 17.14
N ILE A 131 25.64 -7.19 17.58
CA ILE A 131 25.04 -6.93 18.90
C ILE A 131 23.62 -7.52 18.94
N GLN A 132 23.35 -8.33 19.96
CA GLN A 132 22.10 -9.08 20.05
C GLN A 132 20.88 -8.14 20.04
N GLY A 133 20.01 -8.36 19.06
CA GLY A 133 18.76 -7.61 18.91
C GLY A 133 18.90 -6.26 18.19
N ALA A 134 20.10 -5.77 17.91
CA ALA A 134 20.32 -4.49 17.24
C ALA A 134 19.67 -4.45 15.85
N CYS A 135 19.85 -5.50 15.04
CA CYS A 135 19.26 -5.57 13.68
C CYS A 135 17.74 -5.45 13.68
N LYS A 136 17.05 -6.03 14.69
CA LYS A 136 15.58 -5.93 14.78
C LYS A 136 15.12 -4.49 15.03
N TYR A 137 15.85 -3.74 15.85
CA TYR A 137 15.56 -2.33 16.11
C TYR A 137 15.88 -1.48 14.90
N PHE A 138 17.04 -1.69 14.28
CA PHE A 138 17.44 -0.99 13.06
C PHE A 138 16.45 -1.21 11.90
N ASP A 139 16.00 -2.45 11.68
CA ASP A 139 14.96 -2.77 10.68
C ASP A 139 13.65 -2.01 10.95
N ALA A 140 13.25 -1.89 12.23
CA ALA A 140 12.05 -1.14 12.60
C ALA A 140 12.21 0.36 12.33
N VAL A 141 13.40 0.92 12.58
CA VAL A 141 13.73 2.32 12.25
C VAL A 141 13.63 2.55 10.75
N LEU A 142 14.26 1.69 9.93
CA LEU A 142 14.19 1.79 8.47
C LEU A 142 12.75 1.70 7.97
N LEU A 143 11.98 0.75 8.49
CA LEU A 143 10.58 0.57 8.09
C LEU A 143 9.71 1.77 8.49
N TYR A 144 9.93 2.36 9.67
CA TYR A 144 9.22 3.57 10.10
C TYR A 144 9.54 4.76 9.21
N ARG A 145 10.83 4.97 8.88
CA ARG A 145 11.27 6.04 7.97
C ARG A 145 10.64 5.89 6.59
N ARG A 146 10.61 4.66 6.04
CA ARG A 146 9.92 4.34 4.78
C ARG A 146 8.43 4.66 4.86
N LEU A 147 7.74 4.18 5.91
CA LEU A 147 6.32 4.43 6.11
C LEU A 147 5.98 5.93 6.08
N LEU A 148 6.79 6.75 6.76
CA LEU A 148 6.60 8.21 6.74
C LEU A 148 6.90 8.81 5.37
N ALA A 149 7.90 8.32 4.64
CA ALA A 149 8.21 8.79 3.30
C ALA A 149 7.09 8.48 2.30
N ASP A 150 6.66 7.23 2.26
CA ASP A 150 5.63 6.75 1.33
C ASP A 150 4.29 7.45 1.61
N SER A 151 3.94 7.65 2.89
CA SER A 151 2.70 8.36 3.25
C SER A 151 2.64 9.81 2.79
N ARG A 152 3.78 10.51 2.67
CA ARG A 152 3.82 11.90 2.19
C ARG A 152 3.38 12.02 0.73
N ALA A 153 3.73 11.05 -0.11
CA ALA A 153 3.34 11.04 -1.52
C ALA A 153 1.81 11.02 -1.68
N LEU A 154 1.09 10.43 -0.71
CA LEU A 154 -0.36 10.30 -0.72
C LEU A 154 -1.10 11.47 -0.04
N THR A 155 -0.40 12.52 0.40
CA THR A 155 -1.04 13.72 1.00
C THR A 155 -1.64 14.66 -0.02
N ILE A 156 -1.19 14.55 -1.28
CA ILE A 156 -1.68 15.30 -2.44
C ILE A 156 -2.85 14.50 -3.06
N SER A 157 -3.79 15.18 -3.72
CA SER A 157 -4.90 14.50 -4.39
C SER A 157 -4.39 13.62 -5.54
N ARG A 158 -5.13 12.54 -5.84
CA ARG A 158 -4.74 11.58 -6.88
C ARG A 158 -4.81 12.25 -8.25
N GLU A 159 -5.81 13.10 -8.45
CA GLU A 159 -6.07 13.84 -9.68
C GLU A 159 -4.93 14.82 -10.01
N GLU A 160 -4.35 15.47 -9.01
CA GLU A 160 -3.21 16.39 -9.19
C GLU A 160 -1.92 15.66 -9.62
N ILE A 161 -1.71 14.43 -9.12
CA ILE A 161 -0.57 13.61 -9.53
C ILE A 161 -0.75 13.10 -10.96
N SER A 162 -1.94 12.63 -11.31
CA SER A 162 -2.24 12.21 -12.69
C SER A 162 -2.14 13.38 -13.68
N ALA A 163 -2.49 14.61 -13.27
CA ALA A 163 -2.40 15.80 -14.11
C ALA A 163 -0.95 16.30 -14.34
N THR A 164 -0.03 15.98 -13.44
CA THR A 164 1.40 16.27 -13.62
C THR A 164 2.13 15.21 -14.43
N ALA A 165 1.52 14.04 -14.65
CA ALA A 165 2.02 12.94 -15.46
C ALA A 165 1.62 12.98 -16.96
N LEU A 166 1.16 14.13 -17.48
CA LEU A 166 0.71 14.32 -18.87
C LEU A 166 1.74 13.90 -19.95
N PRO A 167 1.27 13.58 -21.17
CA PRO A 167 0.93 12.26 -21.69
C PRO A 167 2.11 11.55 -22.40
N LEU A 168 2.16 10.22 -22.33
CA LEU A 168 2.89 9.40 -23.29
C LEU A 168 2.14 9.44 -24.64
N ASP A 169 2.24 10.56 -25.36
CA ASP A 169 1.97 10.64 -26.81
C ASP A 169 2.62 11.91 -27.37
N GLN A 170 3.84 11.74 -27.91
CA GLN A 170 4.30 12.35 -29.16
C GLN A 170 5.02 11.28 -29.97
#